data_AF-A0A0D3JPQ1-F1
#
_entry.id   AF-A0A0D3JPQ1-F1
#
_cell.length_a   1.000
_cell.length_b   1.000
_cell.length_c   1.000
_cell.angle_alpha   90.00
_cell.angle_beta   90.00
_cell.angle_gamma   90.00
#
_symmetry.space_group_name_H-M   'P 1'
#
loop_
_entity.id
_entity.type
_entity.pdbx_description
1 polymer ?
#
loop_
_entity_poly.entity_id
_entity_poly.type
_entity_poly.pdbx_seq_one_letter_code
_entity_poly.pdbx_strand_id
1 'polypeptide(L)'
;MIDPQRSDAALPQALVVTELMVTGMCCQSEVALIRKKIGMLDGVVDLKFNLMLRRCTVTHTEDLTAVQLLRPLNWAALGATVLPPKGAGGAGIQRGALCRPGLLVALLSLLLFGLSNGIWARPDGTEWWEDPFSYFALSNVLLGLPILLRRALTGLLQRRISMFATMAIACVGALVLLDLWEASAVVFFYNASEWLQLWCVHHTAAASDSLGGLLPELAYPADGSASKPLSEVVVGELLLVKPGSAVPVDGEVVGGSSAVDESMLTGEAVPVAKREGSSVFAGTANQTGVLTLKAFPFLYHITLPNCAPARRVKFSKPRRDATR
;
A
#
# COMPACT_ATOMS: atom_id res chain seq x y z
N MET A 1 -28.14 41.07 -27.09
CA MET A 1 -28.75 40.34 -25.96
C MET A 1 -27.65 39.50 -25.33
N ILE A 2 -27.07 39.98 -24.24
CA ILE A 2 -26.00 39.34 -23.48
C ILE A 2 -26.69 38.60 -22.34
N ASP A 3 -26.53 37.28 -22.29
CA ASP A 3 -27.04 36.44 -21.22
C ASP A 3 -26.15 36.61 -19.97
N PRO A 4 -26.68 37.11 -18.82
CA PRO A 4 -25.88 37.49 -17.65
C PRO A 4 -25.92 36.45 -16.51
N GLN A 5 -26.03 35.14 -16.79
CA GLN A 5 -26.12 34.11 -15.73
C GLN A 5 -25.13 32.96 -15.93
N ARG A 6 -23.83 33.27 -15.97
CA ARG A 6 -22.76 32.29 -15.68
C ARG A 6 -21.73 32.88 -14.72
N SER A 7 -22.20 33.50 -13.65
CA SER A 7 -21.40 33.75 -12.44
C SER A 7 -21.76 32.68 -11.43
N ASP A 8 -20.88 31.71 -11.30
CA ASP A 8 -20.51 30.99 -10.06
C ASP A 8 -19.75 29.72 -10.48
N ALA A 9 -18.58 29.93 -11.11
CA ALA A 9 -17.56 28.91 -11.09
C ALA A 9 -17.09 28.81 -9.63
N ALA A 10 -17.70 27.88 -8.89
CA ALA A 10 -17.26 27.50 -7.57
C ALA A 10 -15.74 27.32 -7.59
N LEU A 11 -15.07 27.96 -6.62
CA LEU A 11 -13.65 27.75 -6.32
C LEU A 11 -13.34 26.25 -6.40
N PRO A 12 -12.18 25.82 -6.95
CA PRO A 12 -11.84 24.41 -6.98
C PRO A 12 -11.90 23.89 -5.54
N GLN A 13 -12.86 23.01 -5.26
CA GLN A 13 -12.97 22.37 -3.95
C GLN A 13 -11.62 21.74 -3.63
N ALA A 14 -11.12 21.96 -2.42
CA ALA A 14 -9.85 21.38 -2.00
C ALA A 14 -9.91 19.86 -2.19
N LEU A 15 -8.98 19.34 -2.98
CA LEU A 15 -8.89 17.91 -3.27
C LEU A 15 -8.08 17.25 -2.16
N VAL A 16 -8.69 16.26 -1.52
CA VAL A 16 -8.08 15.42 -0.50
C VAL A 16 -7.67 14.10 -1.12
N VAL A 17 -6.48 13.62 -0.75
CA VAL A 17 -5.98 12.31 -1.15
C VAL A 17 -6.07 11.38 0.05
N THR A 18 -6.89 10.33 -0.08
CA THR A 18 -7.01 9.28 0.92
C THR A 18 -6.42 7.99 0.41
N GLU A 19 -5.48 7.41 1.15
CA GLU A 19 -4.94 6.08 0.87
C GLU A 19 -5.74 4.99 1.61
N LEU A 20 -6.18 3.99 0.86
CA LEU A 20 -6.92 2.84 1.38
C LEU A 20 -6.11 1.57 1.14
N MET A 21 -5.96 0.73 2.15
CA MET A 21 -5.50 -0.64 1.99
C MET A 21 -6.73 -1.54 1.80
N VAL A 22 -6.77 -2.29 0.70
CA VAL A 22 -7.90 -3.16 0.34
C VAL A 22 -7.41 -4.61 0.27
N THR A 23 -7.58 -5.37 1.35
CA THR A 23 -6.98 -6.71 1.46
C THR A 23 -7.46 -7.69 0.39
N GLY A 24 -8.67 -7.53 -0.12
CA GLY A 24 -9.24 -8.37 -1.17
C GLY A 24 -8.74 -8.06 -2.58
N MET A 25 -7.96 -7.00 -2.80
CA MET A 25 -7.46 -6.62 -4.13
C MET A 25 -6.34 -7.58 -4.57
N CYS A 26 -6.65 -8.57 -5.42
CA CYS A 26 -5.70 -9.62 -5.82
C CYS A 26 -5.44 -9.66 -7.34
N CYS A 27 -6.38 -9.18 -8.15
CA CYS A 27 -6.28 -9.17 -9.59
C CYS A 27 -6.96 -7.94 -10.20
N GLN A 28 -6.80 -7.80 -11.53
CA GLN A 28 -7.44 -6.73 -12.30
C GLN A 28 -8.97 -6.74 -12.20
N SER A 29 -9.57 -7.92 -11.93
CA SER A 29 -11.01 -8.02 -11.76
C SER A 29 -11.48 -7.26 -10.52
N GLU A 30 -10.79 -7.35 -9.37
CA GLU A 30 -11.17 -6.59 -8.18
C GLU A 30 -10.88 -5.10 -8.34
N VAL A 31 -9.82 -4.73 -9.06
CA VAL A 31 -9.58 -3.31 -9.42
C VAL A 31 -10.75 -2.74 -10.22
N ALA A 32 -11.24 -3.47 -11.22
CA ALA A 32 -12.43 -3.06 -11.97
C ALA A 32 -13.69 -2.97 -11.08
N LEU A 33 -13.82 -3.83 -10.07
CA LEU A 33 -14.92 -3.74 -9.08
C LEU A 33 -14.84 -2.46 -8.26
N ILE A 34 -13.65 -2.17 -7.73
CA ILE A 34 -13.39 -1.01 -6.88
C ILE A 34 -13.63 0.26 -7.70
N ARG A 35 -13.09 0.34 -8.92
CA ARG A 35 -13.33 1.46 -9.83
C ARG A 35 -14.81 1.67 -10.11
N LYS A 36 -15.58 0.60 -10.33
CA LYS A 36 -17.02 0.69 -10.53
C LYS A 36 -17.78 1.15 -9.29
N LYS A 37 -17.38 0.73 -8.08
CA LYS A 37 -18.08 1.06 -6.84
C LYS A 37 -17.75 2.45 -6.30
N ILE A 38 -16.48 2.81 -6.30
CA ILE A 38 -16.01 4.10 -5.80
C ILE A 38 -16.12 5.19 -6.86
N GLY A 39 -15.84 4.87 -8.13
CA GLY A 39 -15.94 5.86 -9.21
C GLY A 39 -17.36 6.33 -9.53
N MET A 40 -18.39 5.71 -8.93
CA MET A 40 -19.78 6.17 -9.00
C MET A 40 -20.17 7.10 -7.85
N LEU A 41 -19.27 7.37 -6.89
CA LEU A 41 -19.54 8.29 -5.79
C LEU A 41 -19.28 9.73 -6.26
N ASP A 42 -20.25 10.61 -6.03
CA ASP A 42 -20.16 12.03 -6.36
C ASP A 42 -19.06 12.69 -5.52
N GLY A 43 -18.01 13.21 -6.17
CA GLY A 43 -16.85 13.82 -5.50
C GLY A 43 -15.55 13.04 -5.64
N VAL A 44 -15.55 11.85 -6.25
CA VAL A 44 -14.32 11.13 -6.61
C VAL A 44 -13.79 11.63 -7.95
N VAL A 45 -12.52 12.08 -7.97
CA VAL A 45 -11.87 12.66 -9.16
C VAL A 45 -10.92 11.67 -9.83
N ASP A 46 -10.07 11.00 -9.05
CA ASP A 46 -9.11 10.03 -9.58
C ASP A 46 -8.94 8.81 -8.66
N LEU A 47 -8.60 7.67 -9.28
CA LEU A 47 -8.37 6.39 -8.63
C LEU A 47 -7.11 5.72 -9.17
N LYS A 48 -6.11 5.61 -8.30
CA LYS A 48 -4.86 4.88 -8.57
C LYS A 48 -4.81 3.58 -7.76
N PHE A 49 -4.25 2.55 -8.38
CA PHE A 49 -4.23 1.19 -7.84
C PHE A 49 -2.82 0.64 -7.87
N ASN A 50 -2.38 0.11 -6.74
CA ASN A 50 -1.17 -0.69 -6.63
C ASN A 50 -1.55 -2.09 -6.13
N LEU A 51 -1.56 -3.05 -7.06
CA LEU A 51 -1.92 -4.45 -6.77
C LEU A 51 -0.96 -5.11 -5.79
N MET A 52 0.34 -4.84 -5.93
CA MET A 52 1.38 -5.48 -5.11
C MET A 52 1.24 -5.07 -3.64
N LEU A 53 0.98 -3.79 -3.39
CA LEU A 53 0.78 -3.25 -2.04
C LEU A 53 -0.67 -3.30 -1.57
N ARG A 54 -1.60 -3.76 -2.42
CA ARG A 54 -3.05 -3.71 -2.20
C ARG A 54 -3.54 -2.32 -1.79
N ARG A 55 -2.90 -1.27 -2.33
CA ARG A 55 -3.22 0.13 -2.03
C ARG A 55 -4.10 0.72 -3.14
N CYS A 56 -5.14 1.41 -2.73
CA CYS A 56 -5.99 2.25 -3.57
C CYS A 56 -5.85 3.69 -3.08
N THR A 57 -5.31 4.56 -3.94
CA THR A 57 -5.25 6.00 -3.66
C THR A 57 -6.45 6.65 -4.31
N VAL A 58 -7.29 7.30 -3.50
CA VAL A 58 -8.51 7.97 -3.93
C VAL A 58 -8.30 9.47 -3.80
N THR A 59 -8.39 10.19 -4.92
CA THR A 59 -8.45 11.66 -4.92
C THR A 59 -9.91 12.07 -4.95
N HIS A 60 -10.38 12.76 -3.91
CA HIS A 60 -11.78 13.15 -3.76
C HIS A 60 -11.91 14.55 -3.15
N THR A 61 -13.11 15.11 -3.18
CA THR A 61 -13.45 16.40 -2.55
C THR A 61 -13.53 16.24 -1.03
N GLU A 62 -13.31 17.33 -0.28
CA GLU A 62 -13.41 17.34 1.20
C GLU A 62 -14.76 16.84 1.74
N ASP A 63 -15.83 16.97 0.95
CA ASP A 63 -17.19 16.55 1.31
C ASP A 63 -17.30 15.02 1.53
N LEU A 64 -16.40 14.23 0.92
CA LEU A 64 -16.39 12.78 1.06
C LEU A 64 -15.63 12.33 2.31
N THR A 65 -16.34 11.71 3.24
CA THR A 65 -15.71 11.13 4.43
C THR A 65 -15.10 9.76 4.12
N ALA A 66 -13.97 9.43 4.75
CA ALA A 66 -13.34 8.12 4.60
C ALA A 66 -14.30 6.93 4.86
N VAL A 67 -15.24 7.06 5.80
CA VAL A 67 -16.26 6.03 6.07
C VAL A 67 -17.14 5.75 4.85
N GLN A 68 -17.49 6.78 4.06
CA GLN A 68 -18.31 6.64 2.85
C GLN A 68 -17.54 5.93 1.73
N LEU A 69 -16.21 6.09 1.67
CA LEU A 69 -15.35 5.33 0.77
C LEU A 69 -15.22 3.86 1.18
N LEU A 70 -15.14 3.58 2.49
CA LEU A 70 -14.97 2.22 3.01
C LEU A 70 -16.24 1.38 2.90
N ARG A 71 -17.42 1.97 3.08
CA ARG A 71 -18.70 1.23 3.16
C ARG A 71 -18.95 0.35 1.92
N PRO A 72 -18.87 0.88 0.67
CA PRO A 72 -19.09 0.10 -0.54
C PRO A 72 -18.06 -1.02 -0.72
N LEU A 73 -16.83 -0.82 -0.26
CA LEU A 73 -15.75 -1.82 -0.35
C LEU A 73 -15.93 -2.94 0.68
N ASN A 74 -16.26 -2.59 1.91
CA ASN A 74 -16.44 -3.57 2.99
C ASN A 74 -17.70 -4.42 2.78
N TRP A 75 -18.79 -3.83 2.26
CA TRP A 75 -19.93 -4.62 1.80
C TRP A 75 -19.60 -5.54 0.63
N ALA A 76 -18.54 -5.24 -0.13
CA ALA A 76 -18.05 -6.13 -1.17
C ALA A 76 -17.12 -7.23 -0.67
N ALA A 77 -16.99 -7.41 0.65
CA ALA A 77 -16.06 -8.35 1.27
C ALA A 77 -14.61 -8.15 0.80
N LEU A 78 -14.24 -6.91 0.42
CA LEU A 78 -12.89 -6.55 -0.01
C LEU A 78 -11.97 -6.16 1.16
N GLY A 79 -12.49 -5.98 2.37
CA GLY A 79 -11.68 -5.69 3.56
C GLY A 79 -10.84 -4.43 3.42
N ALA A 80 -11.49 -3.28 3.25
CA ALA A 80 -10.86 -1.98 3.12
C ALA A 80 -10.67 -1.30 4.47
N THR A 81 -9.49 -0.72 4.67
CA THR A 81 -9.10 0.08 5.83
C THR A 81 -8.35 1.32 5.37
N VAL A 82 -8.54 2.45 6.06
CA VAL A 82 -7.80 3.70 5.76
C VAL A 82 -6.37 3.54 6.24
N LEU A 83 -5.40 3.88 5.39
CA LEU A 83 -4.02 4.01 5.81
C LEU A 83 -3.85 5.41 6.42
N PRO A 84 -3.26 5.52 7.62
CA PRO A 84 -2.95 6.84 8.18
C PRO A 84 -2.02 7.59 7.21
N PRO A 85 -2.14 8.92 7.10
CA PRO A 85 -1.21 9.72 6.32
C PRO A 85 0.22 9.45 6.80
N LYS A 86 1.17 9.37 5.85
CA LYS A 86 2.60 9.31 6.18
C LYS A 86 2.91 10.44 7.18
N GLY A 87 3.54 10.09 8.30
CA GLY A 87 3.86 11.00 9.41
C GLY A 87 3.05 10.80 10.70
N ALA A 88 1.90 10.13 10.67
CA ALA A 88 1.11 9.85 11.89
C ALA A 88 1.48 8.51 12.53
N GLY A 89 2.59 8.47 13.27
CA GLY A 89 2.87 7.43 14.27
C GLY A 89 3.85 6.35 13.82
N GLY A 90 5.00 6.31 14.51
CA GLY A 90 6.07 5.34 14.27
C GLY A 90 5.61 3.90 14.35
N ALA A 91 6.30 3.05 13.57
CA ALA A 91 6.35 1.57 13.56
C ALA A 91 5.44 0.84 14.57
N GLY A 92 4.14 1.12 14.52
CA GLY A 92 3.14 0.29 15.15
C GLY A 92 3.04 -0.90 14.24
N ILE A 93 3.82 -1.95 14.52
CA ILE A 93 3.59 -3.29 13.98
C ILE A 93 2.09 -3.50 14.10
N GLN A 94 1.37 -3.42 12.97
CA GLN A 94 -0.07 -3.54 12.94
C GLN A 94 -0.38 -4.94 13.48
N ARG A 95 -0.74 -5.02 14.76
CA ARG A 95 -1.08 -6.25 15.50
C ARG A 95 -2.27 -7.01 14.89
N GLY A 96 -2.87 -6.49 13.81
CA GLY A 96 -4.01 -7.05 13.11
C GLY A 96 -3.74 -8.27 12.23
N ALA A 97 -2.48 -8.62 11.92
CA ALA A 97 -2.19 -9.83 11.12
C ALA A 97 -2.33 -11.14 11.92
N LEU A 98 -2.01 -11.11 13.23
CA LEU A 98 -2.05 -12.29 14.11
C LEU A 98 -3.46 -12.55 14.69
N CYS A 99 -4.29 -11.52 14.82
CA CYS A 99 -5.65 -11.61 15.35
C CYS A 99 -6.73 -11.67 14.25
N ARG A 100 -6.47 -12.36 13.15
CA ARG A 100 -7.52 -12.60 12.13
C ARG A 100 -8.21 -13.94 12.38
N PRO A 101 -9.55 -13.98 12.21
CA PRO A 101 -10.35 -15.17 12.53
C PRO A 101 -9.90 -16.40 11.74
N GLY A 102 -9.41 -16.25 10.49
CA GLY A 102 -8.87 -17.35 9.69
C GLY A 102 -7.66 -18.05 10.34
N LEU A 103 -6.73 -17.29 10.92
CA LEU A 103 -5.57 -17.87 11.63
C LEU A 103 -6.01 -18.59 12.90
N LEU A 104 -6.89 -17.97 13.69
CA LEU A 104 -7.40 -18.58 14.93
C LEU A 104 -8.14 -19.89 14.64
N VAL A 105 -8.94 -19.93 13.57
CA VAL A 105 -9.62 -21.15 13.12
C VAL A 105 -8.61 -22.19 12.65
N ALA A 106 -7.58 -21.82 11.89
CA ALA A 106 -6.54 -22.76 11.45
C ALA A 106 -5.74 -23.35 12.62
N LEU A 107 -5.35 -22.52 13.60
CA LEU A 107 -4.65 -22.95 14.81
C LEU A 107 -5.52 -23.83 15.71
N LEU A 108 -6.79 -23.45 15.90
CA LEU A 108 -7.75 -24.25 16.64
C LEU A 108 -7.99 -25.61 15.96
N SER A 109 -8.09 -25.62 14.64
CA SER A 109 -8.22 -26.86 13.85
C SER A 109 -7.01 -27.75 14.07
N LEU A 110 -5.80 -27.19 14.05
CA LEU A 110 -4.55 -27.94 14.28
C LEU A 110 -4.46 -28.49 15.71
N LEU A 111 -4.91 -27.70 16.70
CA LEU A 111 -4.99 -28.15 18.09
C LEU A 111 -5.99 -29.30 18.26
N LEU A 112 -7.17 -29.19 17.66
CA LEU A 112 -8.20 -30.23 17.70
C LEU A 112 -7.79 -31.48 16.92
N PHE A 113 -7.02 -31.33 15.84
CA PHE A 113 -6.39 -32.45 15.14
C PHE A 113 -5.41 -33.20 16.06
N GLY A 114 -4.55 -32.47 16.78
CA GLY A 114 -3.63 -33.05 17.76
C GLY A 114 -4.35 -33.76 18.91
N LEU A 115 -5.41 -33.17 19.45
CA LEU A 115 -6.26 -33.78 20.48
C LEU A 115 -6.96 -35.03 19.97
N SER A 116 -7.50 -35.00 18.75
CA SER A 116 -8.16 -36.14 18.10
C SER A 116 -7.21 -37.33 17.97
N ASN A 117 -5.99 -37.10 17.47
CA ASN A 117 -4.95 -38.13 17.38
C ASN A 117 -4.50 -38.63 18.77
N GLY A 118 -4.40 -37.74 19.75
CA GLY A 118 -4.05 -38.09 21.13
C GLY A 118 -5.12 -38.94 21.84
N ILE A 119 -6.40 -38.70 21.54
CA ILE A 119 -7.53 -39.50 22.03
C ILE A 119 -7.56 -40.87 21.33
N TRP A 120 -7.26 -40.90 20.03
CA TRP A 120 -7.20 -42.14 19.25
C TRP A 120 -6.04 -43.07 19.69
N ALA A 121 -4.91 -42.52 20.14
CA ALA A 121 -3.78 -43.29 20.65
C ALA A 121 -3.98 -43.92 22.05
N ARG A 122 -5.20 -43.86 22.61
CA ARG A 122 -5.52 -44.39 23.94
C ARG A 122 -5.78 -45.91 23.87
N PRO A 123 -5.34 -46.70 24.86
CA PRO A 123 -5.63 -48.13 24.91
C PRO A 123 -7.13 -48.43 24.96
N ASP A 124 -7.51 -49.52 24.28
CA ASP A 124 -8.86 -49.90 23.89
C ASP A 124 -9.90 -49.87 25.04
N GLY A 125 -11.06 -49.25 24.79
CA GLY A 125 -12.21 -49.29 25.72
C GLY A 125 -13.12 -48.05 25.77
N THR A 126 -12.90 -47.01 24.97
CA THR A 126 -13.79 -45.83 24.90
C THR A 126 -14.44 -45.70 23.52
N GLU A 127 -15.75 -45.97 23.44
CA GLU A 127 -16.57 -45.96 22.20
C GLU A 127 -16.92 -44.55 21.68
N TRP A 128 -16.17 -43.50 22.04
CA TRP A 128 -16.51 -42.13 21.66
C TRP A 128 -15.72 -41.71 20.41
N TRP A 129 -16.44 -41.68 19.28
CA TRP A 129 -16.00 -41.23 17.93
C TRP A 129 -14.91 -42.10 17.28
N GLU A 130 -15.33 -42.98 16.38
CA GLU A 130 -14.48 -43.98 15.69
C GLU A 130 -13.47 -43.37 14.70
N ASP A 131 -13.72 -42.16 14.20
CA ASP A 131 -12.87 -41.53 13.19
C ASP A 131 -11.80 -40.62 13.79
N PRO A 132 -10.50 -40.83 13.49
CA PRO A 132 -9.38 -40.06 14.03
C PRO A 132 -9.37 -38.58 13.60
N PHE A 133 -10.23 -38.17 12.66
CA PHE A 133 -10.28 -36.81 12.12
C PHE A 133 -11.57 -36.05 12.42
N SER A 134 -12.49 -36.67 13.13
CA SER A 134 -13.85 -36.15 13.38
C SER A 134 -13.85 -34.77 14.07
N TYR A 135 -13.00 -34.54 15.08
CA TYR A 135 -12.91 -33.23 15.76
C TYR A 135 -12.30 -32.14 14.87
N PHE A 136 -11.31 -32.50 14.06
CA PHE A 136 -10.75 -31.61 13.05
C PHE A 136 -11.80 -31.22 12.00
N ALA A 137 -12.56 -32.21 11.53
CA ALA A 137 -13.61 -32.01 10.54
C ALA A 137 -14.73 -31.12 11.07
N LEU A 138 -15.21 -31.39 12.29
CA LEU A 138 -16.25 -30.61 12.94
C LEU A 138 -15.84 -29.14 13.10
N SER A 139 -14.60 -28.87 13.51
CA SER A 139 -14.11 -27.50 13.71
C SER A 139 -14.06 -26.69 12.41
N ASN A 140 -13.58 -27.28 11.32
CA ASN A 140 -13.52 -26.62 10.02
C ASN A 140 -14.91 -26.42 9.41
N VAL A 141 -15.80 -27.39 9.54
CA VAL A 141 -17.18 -27.27 9.04
C VAL A 141 -17.98 -26.24 9.83
N LEU A 142 -17.83 -26.17 11.16
CA LEU A 142 -18.57 -25.22 11.99
C LEU A 142 -17.99 -23.80 11.95
N LEU A 143 -16.67 -23.64 11.99
CA LEU A 143 -16.03 -22.33 12.14
C LEU A 143 -15.42 -21.83 10.83
N GLY A 144 -14.82 -22.71 10.03
CA GLY A 144 -14.12 -22.34 8.80
C GLY A 144 -15.04 -22.19 7.59
N LEU A 145 -15.98 -23.11 7.40
CA LEU A 145 -16.86 -23.13 6.24
C LEU A 145 -17.79 -21.90 6.17
N PRO A 146 -18.38 -21.39 7.26
CA PRO A 146 -19.19 -20.17 7.19
C PRO A 146 -18.39 -18.95 6.70
N ILE A 147 -17.10 -18.85 7.04
CA ILE A 147 -16.23 -17.76 6.56
C ILE A 147 -16.08 -17.85 5.03
N LEU A 148 -15.82 -19.05 4.52
CA LEU A 148 -15.74 -19.30 3.08
C LEU A 148 -17.07 -19.02 2.37
N LEU A 149 -18.16 -19.58 2.86
CA LEU A 149 -19.49 -19.46 2.25
C LEU A 149 -19.96 -18.01 2.19
N ARG A 150 -19.76 -17.23 3.26
CA ARG A 150 -20.09 -15.79 3.27
C ARG A 150 -19.35 -15.04 2.17
N ARG A 151 -18.07 -15.36 1.96
CA ARG A 151 -17.23 -14.73 0.92
C ARG A 151 -17.68 -15.14 -0.49
N ALA A 152 -17.96 -16.42 -0.70
CA ALA A 152 -18.48 -16.95 -1.95
C ALA A 152 -19.85 -16.35 -2.30
N LEU A 153 -20.78 -16.30 -1.34
CA LEU A 153 -22.11 -15.71 -1.47
C LEU A 153 -22.04 -14.22 -1.82
N THR A 154 -21.17 -13.46 -1.16
CA THR A 154 -21.00 -12.03 -1.45
C THR A 154 -20.51 -11.82 -2.89
N GLY A 155 -19.56 -12.64 -3.36
CA GLY A 155 -19.10 -12.61 -4.75
C GLY A 155 -20.19 -12.97 -5.75
N LEU A 156 -20.98 -14.00 -5.44
CA LEU A 156 -22.08 -14.46 -6.30
C LEU A 156 -23.22 -13.42 -6.38
N LEU A 157 -23.59 -12.81 -5.25
CA LEU A 157 -24.57 -11.71 -5.19
C LEU A 157 -24.16 -10.50 -6.03
N GLN A 158 -22.85 -10.30 -6.21
CA GLN A 158 -22.29 -9.28 -7.08
C GLN A 158 -22.18 -9.71 -8.55
N ARG A 159 -22.76 -10.86 -8.89
CA ARG A 159 -22.71 -11.49 -10.23
C ARG A 159 -21.28 -11.74 -10.70
N ARG A 160 -20.40 -12.17 -9.78
CA ARG A 160 -19.01 -12.54 -10.09
C ARG A 160 -18.75 -13.99 -9.72
N ILE A 161 -18.31 -14.77 -10.69
CA ILE A 161 -17.78 -16.11 -10.44
C ILE A 161 -16.32 -15.93 -10.03
N SER A 162 -16.06 -16.06 -8.74
CA SER A 162 -14.72 -16.01 -8.16
C SER A 162 -14.21 -17.43 -7.85
N MET A 163 -12.91 -17.56 -7.57
CA MET A 163 -12.33 -18.81 -7.06
C MET A 163 -13.06 -19.31 -5.80
N PHE A 164 -13.62 -18.39 -5.00
CA PHE A 164 -14.40 -18.77 -3.82
C PHE A 164 -15.70 -19.48 -4.17
N ALA A 165 -16.31 -19.18 -5.32
CA ALA A 165 -17.54 -19.81 -5.75
C ALA A 165 -17.31 -21.29 -6.14
N THR A 166 -16.26 -21.59 -6.89
CA THR A 166 -15.93 -22.98 -7.26
C THR A 166 -15.54 -23.80 -6.04
N MET A 167 -14.74 -23.22 -5.14
CA MET A 167 -14.33 -23.88 -3.90
C MET A 167 -15.53 -24.12 -2.96
N ALA A 168 -16.47 -23.16 -2.86
CA ALA A 168 -17.70 -23.35 -2.09
C ALA A 168 -18.57 -24.48 -2.65
N ILE A 169 -18.72 -24.56 -3.98
CA ILE A 169 -19.47 -25.66 -4.63
C ILE A 169 -18.82 -27.01 -4.31
N ALA A 170 -17.49 -27.11 -4.39
CA ALA A 170 -16.76 -28.32 -4.03
C ALA A 170 -16.98 -28.72 -2.56
N CYS A 171 -16.87 -27.79 -1.62
CA CYS A 171 -17.11 -28.06 -0.20
C CYS A 171 -18.57 -28.48 0.08
N VAL A 172 -19.55 -27.83 -0.55
CA VAL A 172 -20.96 -28.23 -0.42
C VAL A 172 -21.19 -29.62 -1.02
N GLY A 173 -20.57 -29.93 -2.16
CA GLY A 173 -20.61 -31.27 -2.75
C GLY A 173 -20.07 -32.35 -1.82
N ALA A 174 -18.91 -32.12 -1.20
CA ALA A 174 -18.34 -33.03 -0.21
C ALA A 174 -19.27 -33.24 1.00
N LEU A 175 -19.88 -32.16 1.51
CA LEU A 175 -20.88 -32.27 2.59
C LEU A 175 -22.12 -33.08 2.20
N VAL A 176 -22.60 -32.95 0.96
CA VAL A 176 -23.74 -33.73 0.45
C VAL A 176 -23.40 -35.22 0.39
N LEU A 177 -22.15 -35.56 0.08
CA LEU A 177 -21.63 -36.93 0.11
C LEU A 177 -21.35 -37.44 1.54
N LEU A 178 -21.61 -36.61 2.57
CA LEU A 178 -21.27 -36.85 3.98
C LEU A 178 -19.76 -37.01 4.23
N ASP A 179 -18.95 -36.50 3.31
CA ASP A 179 -17.50 -36.64 3.36
C ASP A 179 -16.87 -35.44 4.08
N LEU A 180 -16.89 -35.50 5.40
CA LEU A 180 -16.49 -34.38 6.26
C LEU A 180 -14.97 -34.15 6.24
N TRP A 181 -14.17 -35.19 5.97
CA TRP A 181 -12.72 -35.10 5.88
C TRP A 181 -12.30 -34.19 4.71
N GLU A 182 -12.82 -34.45 3.51
CA GLU A 182 -12.53 -33.74 2.27
C GLU A 182 -12.94 -32.28 2.40
N ALA A 183 -14.16 -32.04 2.88
CA ALA A 183 -14.67 -30.69 3.12
C ALA A 183 -13.77 -29.92 4.11
N SER A 184 -13.34 -30.59 5.19
CA SER A 184 -12.50 -29.97 6.21
C SER A 184 -11.09 -29.67 5.74
N ALA A 185 -10.48 -30.57 4.96
CA ALA A 185 -9.14 -30.39 4.40
C ALA A 185 -9.09 -29.17 3.48
N VAL A 186 -10.07 -29.02 2.58
CA VAL A 186 -10.16 -27.86 1.68
C VAL A 186 -10.32 -26.56 2.47
N VAL A 187 -11.23 -26.54 3.46
CA VAL A 187 -11.47 -25.35 4.29
C VAL A 187 -10.24 -24.99 5.14
N PHE A 188 -9.52 -25.98 5.66
CA PHE A 188 -8.28 -25.77 6.40
C PHE A 188 -7.20 -25.12 5.53
N PHE A 189 -6.90 -25.71 4.37
CA PHE A 189 -5.90 -25.16 3.45
C PHE A 189 -6.27 -23.77 2.97
N TYR A 190 -7.56 -23.49 2.75
CA TYR A 190 -8.01 -22.15 2.43
C TYR A 190 -7.69 -21.15 3.55
N ASN A 191 -8.08 -21.43 4.80
CA ASN A 191 -7.83 -20.51 5.92
C ASN A 191 -6.33 -20.31 6.17
N ALA A 192 -5.52 -21.38 6.05
CA ALA A 192 -4.07 -21.30 6.16
C ALA A 192 -3.45 -20.47 5.02
N SER A 193 -3.93 -20.66 3.78
CA SER A 193 -3.45 -19.92 2.61
C SER A 193 -3.84 -18.44 2.66
N GLU A 194 -5.04 -18.13 3.12
CA GLU A 194 -5.53 -16.76 3.29
C GLU A 194 -4.66 -16.01 4.31
N TRP A 195 -4.36 -16.66 5.44
CA TRP A 195 -3.42 -16.11 6.41
C TRP A 195 -2.02 -15.91 5.82
N LEU A 196 -1.46 -16.91 5.12
CA LEU A 196 -0.13 -16.81 4.54
C LEU A 196 -0.05 -15.68 3.51
N GLN A 197 -1.08 -15.54 2.68
CA GLN A 197 -1.15 -14.47 1.69
C GLN A 197 -1.16 -13.10 2.36
N LEU A 198 -1.91 -12.93 3.45
CA LEU A 198 -1.91 -11.68 4.22
C LEU A 198 -0.55 -11.41 4.85
N TRP A 199 0.11 -12.42 5.39
CA TRP A 199 1.46 -12.31 5.95
C TRP A 199 2.47 -11.83 4.91
N CYS A 200 2.48 -12.45 3.71
CA CYS A 200 3.36 -12.06 2.61
C CYS A 200 3.15 -10.59 2.20
N VAL A 201 1.90 -10.14 2.10
CA VAL A 201 1.59 -8.75 1.74
C VAL A 201 2.05 -7.78 2.83
N HIS A 202 1.85 -8.10 4.11
CA HIS A 202 2.33 -7.26 5.20
C HIS A 202 3.85 -7.19 5.25
N HIS A 203 4.54 -8.31 5.05
CA HIS A 203 6.00 -8.37 5.07
C HIS A 203 6.62 -7.57 3.91
N THR A 204 6.08 -7.73 2.69
CA THR A 204 6.53 -6.97 1.50
C THR A 204 6.22 -5.47 1.60
N ALA A 205 5.06 -5.11 2.17
CA ALA A 205 4.70 -3.72 2.41
C ALA A 205 5.66 -3.06 3.42
N ALA A 206 6.02 -3.74 4.52
CA ALA A 206 6.95 -3.21 5.52
C ALA A 206 8.35 -2.96 4.93
N ALA A 207 8.85 -3.87 4.08
CA ALA A 207 10.11 -3.70 3.37
C ALA A 207 10.08 -2.58 2.32
N SER A 208 8.91 -2.30 1.74
CA SER A 208 8.73 -1.19 0.80
C SER A 208 8.62 0.16 1.52
N ASP A 209 8.02 0.17 2.71
CA ASP A 209 7.80 1.39 3.49
C ASP A 209 9.12 1.95 4.05
N SER A 210 10.08 1.09 4.41
CA SER A 210 11.42 1.50 4.85
C SER A 210 12.21 2.26 3.77
N LEU A 211 11.94 1.99 2.49
CA LEU A 211 12.48 2.76 1.37
C LEU A 211 11.72 4.08 1.15
N GLY A 212 10.40 4.07 1.39
CA GLY A 212 9.52 5.21 1.18
C GLY A 212 9.59 6.30 2.25
N GLY A 213 10.27 6.06 3.38
CA GLY A 213 10.50 7.02 4.47
C GLY A 213 11.81 7.80 4.36
N LEU A 214 12.58 7.62 3.28
CA LEU A 214 13.88 8.25 3.10
C LEU A 214 13.81 9.70 2.63
N LEU A 215 12.70 10.11 2.00
CA LEU A 215 12.49 11.49 1.59
C LEU A 215 11.77 12.28 2.69
N PRO A 216 12.23 13.51 2.98
CA PRO A 216 11.56 14.38 3.94
C PRO A 216 10.21 14.86 3.39
N GLU A 217 9.21 14.96 4.27
CA GLU A 217 7.88 15.47 3.90
C GLU A 217 7.87 16.98 3.63
N LEU A 218 8.76 17.70 4.31
CA LEU A 218 8.85 19.15 4.26
C LEU A 218 10.19 19.60 3.65
N ALA A 219 10.10 20.57 2.76
CA ALA A 219 11.23 21.32 2.23
C ALA A 219 11.30 22.69 2.93
N TYR A 220 12.52 23.14 3.22
CA TYR A 220 12.78 24.46 3.80
C TYR A 220 13.32 25.39 2.71
N PRO A 221 12.60 26.44 2.32
CA PRO A 221 13.11 27.40 1.36
C PRO A 221 14.30 28.19 1.93
N ALA A 222 15.26 28.54 1.08
CA ALA A 222 16.43 29.33 1.49
C ALA A 222 16.06 30.79 1.83
N ASP A 223 14.91 31.27 1.35
CA ASP A 223 14.39 32.61 1.59
C ASP A 223 13.90 32.84 3.04
N GLY A 224 13.93 31.79 3.88
CA GLY A 224 13.50 31.87 5.28
C GLY A 224 11.99 31.86 5.48
N SER A 225 11.22 31.56 4.43
CA SER A 225 9.77 31.35 4.52
C SER A 225 9.43 30.04 5.24
N ALA A 226 8.14 29.89 5.60
CA ALA A 226 7.67 28.70 6.30
C ALA A 226 7.95 27.42 5.48
N SER A 227 8.21 26.31 6.19
CA SER A 227 8.39 25.00 5.55
C SER A 227 7.16 24.63 4.73
N LYS A 228 7.39 24.08 3.54
CA LYS A 228 6.31 23.66 2.63
C LYS A 228 6.41 22.19 2.27
N PRO A 229 5.30 21.53 1.90
CA PRO A 229 5.32 20.16 1.42
C PRO A 229 6.23 19.98 0.20
N LEU A 230 6.89 18.81 0.10
CA LEU A 230 7.75 18.49 -1.04
C LEU A 230 7.03 18.63 -2.40
N SER A 231 5.72 18.38 -2.44
CA SER A 231 4.86 18.51 -3.62
C SER A 231 4.72 19.95 -4.14
N GLU A 232 5.02 20.96 -3.34
CA GLU A 232 4.90 22.38 -3.68
C GLU A 232 6.25 23.01 -4.06
N VAL A 233 7.33 22.22 -4.09
CA VAL A 233 8.66 22.68 -4.50
C VAL A 233 8.70 22.89 -6.01
N VAL A 234 9.16 24.05 -6.44
CA VAL A 234 9.26 24.41 -7.85
C VAL A 234 10.70 24.20 -8.35
N VAL A 235 10.83 23.79 -9.62
CA VAL A 235 12.13 23.65 -10.27
C VAL A 235 12.87 24.98 -10.29
N GLY A 236 14.14 24.96 -9.89
CA GLY A 236 15.00 26.13 -9.81
C GLY A 236 14.91 26.88 -8.47
N GLU A 237 14.02 26.47 -7.56
CA GLU A 237 13.90 27.03 -6.23
C GLU A 237 15.12 26.69 -5.35
N LEU A 238 15.46 27.60 -4.45
CA LEU A 238 16.57 27.42 -3.50
C LEU A 238 16.03 26.84 -2.21
N LEU A 239 16.58 25.70 -1.81
CA LEU A 239 16.22 24.99 -0.58
C LEU A 239 17.41 24.90 0.37
N LEU A 240 17.11 24.95 1.66
CA LEU A 240 18.05 24.82 2.74
C LEU A 240 17.98 23.39 3.32
N VAL A 241 19.11 22.70 3.35
CA VAL A 241 19.24 21.38 3.98
C VAL A 241 20.13 21.50 5.19
N LYS A 242 19.56 21.17 6.35
CA LYS A 242 20.24 21.24 7.65
C LYS A 242 21.12 19.99 7.87
N PRO A 243 22.15 20.06 8.73
CA PRO A 243 22.87 18.89 9.19
C PRO A 243 21.91 17.86 9.81
N GLY A 244 22.10 16.58 9.49
CA GLY A 244 21.27 15.46 9.92
C GLY A 244 19.95 15.28 9.14
N SER A 245 19.63 16.15 8.19
CA SER A 245 18.40 16.03 7.37
C SER A 245 18.67 15.37 6.01
N ALA A 246 17.66 14.65 5.51
CA ALA A 246 17.71 14.09 4.17
C ALA A 246 17.51 15.20 3.11
N VAL A 247 18.17 15.04 1.96
CA VAL A 247 18.02 15.93 0.82
C VAL A 247 16.64 15.74 0.19
N PRO A 248 15.81 16.81 0.06
CA PRO A 248 14.41 16.68 -0.38
C PRO A 248 14.27 16.37 -1.87
N VAL A 249 15.09 17.00 -2.72
CA VAL A 249 15.02 16.91 -4.19
C VAL A 249 16.41 16.83 -4.78
N ASP A 250 16.51 16.28 -5.99
CA ASP A 250 17.75 16.35 -6.78
C ASP A 250 18.07 17.82 -7.09
N GLY A 251 19.36 18.16 -7.00
CA GLY A 251 19.77 19.54 -7.17
C GLY A 251 21.28 19.72 -7.29
N GLU A 252 21.67 20.98 -7.42
CA GLU A 252 23.07 21.42 -7.37
C GLU A 252 23.27 22.32 -6.16
N VAL A 253 24.36 22.08 -5.42
CA VAL A 253 24.73 22.93 -4.29
C VAL A 253 25.15 24.30 -4.83
N VAL A 254 24.45 25.35 -4.39
CA VAL A 254 24.77 26.75 -4.73
C VAL A 254 25.44 27.49 -3.57
N GLY A 255 25.40 26.93 -2.36
CA GLY A 255 26.02 27.54 -1.19
C GLY A 255 26.32 26.53 -0.09
N GLY A 256 27.45 26.69 0.57
CA GLY A 256 27.86 25.88 1.71
C GLY A 256 28.75 24.68 1.33
N SER A 257 29.18 23.95 2.36
CA SER A 257 30.03 22.76 2.23
C SER A 257 29.65 21.75 3.31
N SER A 258 29.44 20.50 2.93
CA SER A 258 29.09 19.43 3.86
C SER A 258 29.50 18.07 3.31
N ALA A 259 29.54 17.07 4.19
CA ALA A 259 29.60 15.66 3.80
C ALA A 259 28.18 15.10 3.64
N VAL A 260 27.92 14.42 2.53
CA VAL A 260 26.63 13.80 2.23
C VAL A 260 26.82 12.29 2.17
N ASP A 261 25.99 11.58 2.91
CA ASP A 261 25.92 10.12 2.90
C ASP A 261 25.06 9.66 1.73
N GLU A 262 25.74 9.08 0.72
CA GLU A 262 25.12 8.53 -0.47
C GLU A 262 24.99 7.00 -0.40
N SER A 263 25.27 6.37 0.76
CA SER A 263 25.30 4.90 0.93
C SER A 263 24.00 4.22 0.50
N MET A 264 22.85 4.87 0.72
CA MET A 264 21.55 4.36 0.29
C MET A 264 21.38 4.28 -1.23
N LEU A 265 22.12 5.09 -1.99
CA LEU A 265 22.04 5.16 -3.45
C LEU A 265 23.21 4.45 -4.13
N THR A 266 24.43 4.64 -3.63
CA THR A 266 25.67 4.11 -4.23
C THR A 266 26.17 2.84 -3.57
N GLY A 267 25.72 2.53 -2.35
CA GLY A 267 26.24 1.42 -1.54
C GLY A 267 27.61 1.70 -0.90
N GLU A 268 28.18 2.90 -1.11
CA GLU A 268 29.46 3.27 -0.52
C GLU A 268 29.25 3.88 0.88
N ALA A 269 29.88 3.29 1.89
CA ALA A 269 29.72 3.72 3.28
C ALA A 269 30.46 5.03 3.63
N VAL A 270 31.30 5.56 2.74
CA VAL A 270 32.10 6.76 2.99
C VAL A 270 31.33 8.00 2.51
N PRO A 271 31.04 8.97 3.39
CA PRO A 271 30.37 10.20 2.99
C PRO A 271 31.17 10.99 1.96
N VAL A 272 30.49 11.49 0.93
CA VAL A 272 31.09 12.26 -0.16
C VAL A 272 31.05 13.75 0.19
N ALA A 273 32.17 14.44 0.09
CA ALA A 273 32.23 15.88 0.30
C ALA A 273 31.54 16.62 -0.86
N LYS A 274 30.56 17.48 -0.54
CA LYS A 274 29.84 18.32 -1.48
C LYS A 274 30.13 19.79 -1.20
N ARG A 275 30.40 20.53 -2.28
CA ARG A 275 30.67 21.97 -2.28
C ARG A 275 29.84 22.63 -3.39
N GLU A 276 29.86 23.95 -3.45
CA GLU A 276 29.26 24.71 -4.54
C GLU A 276 29.62 24.13 -5.92
N GLY A 277 28.62 23.91 -6.77
CA GLY A 277 28.73 23.25 -8.06
C GLY A 277 28.60 21.72 -8.04
N SER A 278 28.48 21.09 -6.86
CA SER A 278 28.32 19.63 -6.75
C SER A 278 26.86 19.22 -6.88
N SER A 279 26.60 18.10 -7.57
CA SER A 279 25.27 17.50 -7.61
C SER A 279 24.95 16.74 -6.31
N VAL A 280 23.72 16.84 -5.85
CA VAL A 280 23.16 16.11 -4.71
C VAL A 280 21.88 15.40 -5.13
N PHE A 281 21.65 14.23 -4.54
CA PHE A 281 20.52 13.37 -4.88
C PHE A 281 19.49 13.32 -3.76
N ALA A 282 18.22 13.23 -4.12
CA ALA A 282 17.12 13.09 -3.18
C ALA A 282 17.27 11.81 -2.34
N GLY A 283 16.95 11.91 -1.05
CA GLY A 283 17.04 10.78 -0.10
C GLY A 283 18.43 10.51 0.48
N THR A 284 19.49 11.19 0.00
CA THR A 284 20.82 11.18 0.64
C THR A 284 20.80 11.98 1.95
N ALA A 285 21.63 11.62 2.93
CA ALA A 285 21.63 12.29 4.24
C ALA A 285 22.76 13.31 4.36
N ASN A 286 22.40 14.56 4.66
CA ASN A 286 23.38 15.60 4.93
C ASN A 286 23.93 15.45 6.36
N GLN A 287 25.26 15.47 6.57
CA GLN A 287 25.85 15.16 7.87
C GLN A 287 26.29 16.40 8.68
N THR A 288 27.22 17.20 8.15
CA THR A 288 28.02 18.13 8.97
C THR A 288 27.64 19.60 8.82
N GLY A 289 27.48 20.09 7.59
CA GLY A 289 27.25 21.50 7.28
C GLY A 289 25.85 21.78 6.71
N VAL A 290 25.45 23.05 6.71
CA VAL A 290 24.24 23.49 6.01
C VAL A 290 24.54 23.59 4.52
N LEU A 291 23.65 23.06 3.69
CA LEU A 291 23.72 23.18 2.23
C LEU A 291 22.54 24.01 1.72
N THR A 292 22.84 24.91 0.79
CA THR A 292 21.82 25.57 -0.03
C THR A 292 21.86 24.93 -1.41
N LEU A 293 20.76 24.36 -1.84
CA LEU A 293 20.65 23.66 -3.11
C LEU A 293 19.63 24.31 -4.03
N LYS A 294 19.91 24.29 -5.32
CA LYS A 294 18.97 24.69 -6.36
C LYS A 294 18.29 23.44 -6.92
N ALA A 295 16.97 23.38 -6.80
CA ALA A 295 16.17 22.24 -7.25
C ALA A 295 16.28 22.07 -8.78
N PHE A 296 16.54 20.85 -9.24
CA PHE A 296 16.49 20.51 -10.66
C PHE A 296 15.08 20.07 -11.09
N PRO A 297 14.79 20.01 -12.41
CA PRO A 297 13.58 19.36 -12.89
C PRO A 297 13.50 17.96 -12.30
N PHE A 298 12.31 17.57 -11.84
CA PHE A 298 12.02 16.23 -11.34
C PHE A 298 12.19 15.21 -12.47
N LEU A 299 13.44 14.92 -12.82
CA LEU A 299 13.81 13.87 -13.73
C LEU A 299 13.83 12.63 -12.86
N TYR A 300 12.87 11.75 -13.09
CA TYR A 300 12.89 10.37 -12.65
C TYR A 300 14.07 9.66 -13.33
N HIS A 301 15.31 10.06 -13.02
CA HIS A 301 16.52 9.49 -13.56
C HIS A 301 17.11 8.57 -12.51
N ILE A 302 16.65 7.33 -12.54
CA ILE A 302 17.44 6.19 -12.09
C ILE A 302 18.69 6.19 -12.98
N THR A 303 19.79 6.76 -12.50
CA THR A 303 21.10 6.66 -13.16
C THR A 303 21.71 5.29 -12.84
N LEU A 304 21.25 4.26 -13.56
CA LEU A 304 22.08 3.08 -13.84
C LEU A 304 23.07 3.46 -14.96
N PRO A 305 24.38 3.24 -14.81
CA PRO A 305 25.39 3.80 -15.71
C PRO A 305 25.62 3.00 -17.00
N ASN A 306 24.60 2.37 -17.59
CA ASN A 306 24.74 1.75 -18.91
C ASN A 306 23.42 1.43 -19.62
N CYS A 307 22.82 2.43 -20.28
CA CYS A 307 22.10 2.24 -21.54
C CYS A 307 21.97 3.59 -22.27
N ALA A 308 22.37 3.61 -23.54
CA ALA A 308 22.49 4.80 -24.39
C ALA A 308 21.11 5.26 -24.97
N PRO A 309 21.07 6.27 -25.86
CA PRO A 309 20.76 7.66 -25.54
C PRO A 309 19.37 8.08 -26.06
N ALA A 310 18.60 8.83 -25.27
CA ALA A 310 17.35 9.43 -25.77
C ALA A 310 17.25 10.93 -25.45
N ARG A 311 17.43 11.71 -26.52
CA ARG A 311 17.00 13.10 -26.78
C ARG A 311 17.53 14.22 -25.88
N ARG A 312 18.56 14.87 -26.42
CA ARG A 312 19.00 16.25 -26.17
C ARG A 312 17.80 17.22 -26.22
N VAL A 313 17.34 17.69 -25.07
CA VAL A 313 16.51 18.91 -25.00
C VAL A 313 17.46 20.09 -25.20
N LYS A 314 17.31 20.81 -26.31
CA LYS A 314 18.10 22.02 -26.59
C LYS A 314 17.63 23.13 -25.65
N PHE A 315 18.48 23.52 -24.70
CA PHE A 315 18.33 24.80 -24.02
C PHE A 315 18.66 25.94 -24.99
N SER A 316 17.67 26.79 -25.28
CA SER A 316 17.87 28.05 -25.98
C SER A 316 18.62 29.02 -25.07
N LYS A 317 19.82 29.46 -25.47
CA LYS A 317 20.57 30.51 -24.77
C LYS A 317 19.79 31.83 -24.75
N PRO A 318 19.90 32.63 -23.68
CA PRO A 318 19.30 33.97 -23.65
C PRO A 318 20.06 34.89 -24.62
N ARG A 319 19.31 35.66 -25.40
CA ARG A 319 19.82 36.73 -26.27
C ARG A 319 20.48 37.78 -25.36
N ARG A 320 21.78 38.01 -25.52
CA ARG A 320 22.42 39.22 -25.00
C ARG A 320 22.05 40.37 -25.93
N ASP A 321 21.38 41.37 -25.37
CA ASP A 321 21.33 42.70 -25.97
C ASP A 321 22.75 43.26 -26.07
N ALA A 322 23.12 43.67 -27.28
CA ALA A 322 24.24 44.55 -27.52
C ALA A 322 23.74 45.67 -28.42
N THR A 323 23.71 46.86 -27.84
CA THR A 323 23.48 48.16 -28.45
C THR A 323 24.36 48.39 -29.67
N ARG A 324 23.75 48.86 -30.75
CA ARG A 324 24.28 49.95 -31.58
C ARG A 324 23.16 50.62 -32.37
#